data_AF-A0A177H062-F1
#
_entry.id   AF-A0A177H062-F1
#
_cell.length_a   1.000
_cell.length_b   1.000
_cell.length_c   1.000
_cell.angle_alpha   90.00
_cell.angle_beta   90.00
_cell.angle_gamma   90.00
#
_symmetry.space_group_name_H-M   'P 1'
#
loop_
_entity.id
_entity.type
_entity.pdbx_description
1 polymer ?
#
loop_
_entity_poly.entity_id
_entity_poly.type
_entity_poly.pdbx_seq_one_letter_code
_entity_poly.pdbx_strand_id
1 'polypeptide(L)'
;MSGQFTNEEIMNKYDIKNVSQIKTWMKWYRENQVHRFNQPIGKQYSYGQGPDSASEEEKKERQFNHYKQENEILKKYLEIEKELKKK
;
A
#
# COMPACT_ATOMS: atom_id res chain seq x y z
N MET A 1 12.95 -13.29 -12.69
CA MET A 1 11.73 -13.81 -12.02
C MET A 1 12.03 -15.26 -11.71
N SER A 2 11.75 -15.77 -10.51
CA SER A 2 12.02 -17.17 -10.12
C SER A 2 11.18 -18.21 -10.90
N GLY A 3 10.77 -17.89 -12.12
CA GLY A 3 10.13 -18.76 -13.10
C GLY A 3 8.71 -19.23 -12.77
N GLN A 4 8.26 -19.07 -11.52
CA GLN A 4 7.03 -19.71 -11.05
C GLN A 4 5.72 -19.01 -11.43
N PHE A 5 5.74 -17.69 -11.66
CA PHE A 5 4.53 -16.94 -12.03
C PHE A 5 4.86 -15.84 -13.04
N THR A 6 3.99 -15.69 -14.03
CA THR A 6 3.97 -14.60 -15.00
C THR A 6 3.41 -13.32 -14.38
N ASN A 7 3.68 -12.18 -15.00
CA ASN A 7 3.09 -10.91 -14.56
C ASN A 7 1.56 -10.94 -14.59
N GLU A 8 0.98 -11.62 -15.57
CA GLU A 8 -0.47 -11.73 -15.75
C GLU A 8 -1.12 -12.54 -14.63
N GLU A 9 -0.54 -13.67 -14.25
CA GLU A 9 -1.01 -14.47 -13.11
C GLU A 9 -0.96 -13.67 -11.80
N ILE A 10 0.09 -12.87 -11.61
CA ILE A 10 0.21 -11.99 -10.45
C ILE A 10 -0.85 -10.88 -10.49
N MET A 11 -1.07 -10.26 -11.65
CA MET A 11 -2.09 -9.23 -11.81
C MET A 11 -3.48 -9.76 -11.49
N ASN A 12 -3.84 -10.92 -12.04
CA ASN A 12 -5.15 -11.55 -11.82
C ASN A 12 -5.34 -12.00 -10.38
N LYS A 13 -4.32 -12.59 -9.76
CA LYS A 13 -4.41 -13.12 -8.39
C LYS A 13 -4.56 -12.03 -7.33
N TYR A 14 -3.95 -10.87 -7.55
CA TYR A 14 -3.89 -9.78 -6.56
C TYR A 14 -4.64 -8.52 -6.98
N ASP A 15 -5.46 -8.60 -8.04
CA ASP A 15 -6.22 -7.47 -8.62
C ASP A 15 -5.34 -6.24 -8.92
N ILE A 16 -4.12 -6.46 -9.40
CA ILE A 16 -3.19 -5.39 -9.76
C ILE A 16 -3.51 -4.95 -11.18
N LYS A 17 -3.95 -3.70 -11.33
CA LYS A 17 -4.35 -3.15 -12.63
C LYS A 17 -3.18 -2.89 -13.57
N ASN A 18 -1.97 -2.62 -13.04
CA ASN A 18 -0.84 -2.14 -13.82
C ASN A 18 0.41 -3.01 -13.64
N VAL A 19 0.91 -3.59 -14.74
CA VAL A 19 2.15 -4.37 -14.74
C VAL A 19 3.39 -3.58 -14.29
N SER A 20 3.38 -2.25 -14.50
CA SER A 20 4.47 -1.35 -14.07
C SER A 20 4.65 -1.36 -12.55
N GLN A 21 3.57 -1.55 -11.79
CA GLN A 21 3.60 -1.65 -10.34
C GLN A 21 4.39 -2.89 -9.89
N ILE A 22 4.11 -4.05 -10.49
CA ILE A 22 4.83 -5.31 -10.23
C ILE A 22 6.32 -5.14 -10.58
N LYS A 23 6.62 -4.59 -11.76
CA LYS A 23 8.00 -4.35 -12.19
C LYS A 23 8.77 -3.46 -11.21
N THR A 24 8.11 -2.42 -10.70
CA THR A 24 8.69 -1.46 -9.75
C THR A 24 8.96 -2.11 -8.39
N TRP A 25 7.99 -2.85 -7.84
CA TRP A 25 8.15 -3.62 -6.61
C TRP A 25 9.30 -4.64 -6.71
N MET A 26 9.37 -5.37 -7.82
CA MET A 26 10.44 -6.33 -8.07
C MET A 26 11.81 -5.66 -8.22
N LYS A 27 11.88 -4.43 -8.75
CA LYS A 27 13.11 -3.64 -8.77
C LYS A 27 13.55 -3.29 -7.36
N TRP A 28 12.65 -2.76 -6.52
CA TRP A 28 12.99 -2.41 -5.13
C TRP A 28 13.44 -3.62 -4.32
N TYR A 29 12.78 -4.76 -4.49
CA TYR A 29 13.18 -6.01 -3.84
C TYR A 29 14.61 -6.43 -4.23
N ARG A 30 14.95 -6.42 -5.52
CA ARG A 30 16.30 -6.76 -6.01
C ARG A 30 17.37 -5.76 -5.56
N GLU A 31 17.01 -4.49 -5.44
CA GLU A 31 17.91 -3.41 -5.01
C GLU A 31 17.94 -3.22 -3.48
N ASN A 32 17.33 -4.12 -2.71
CA ASN A 32 17.20 -4.03 -1.25
C ASN A 32 16.55 -2.72 -0.74
N GLN A 33 15.71 -2.08 -1.55
CA GLN A 33 14.94 -0.88 -1.21
C GLN A 33 13.58 -1.24 -0.59
N VAL A 34 13.54 -2.28 0.26
CA VAL A 34 12.31 -2.80 0.87
C VAL A 34 11.59 -1.78 1.74
N HIS A 35 12.32 -0.78 2.24
CA HIS A 35 11.78 0.35 2.98
C HIS A 35 10.68 1.11 2.20
N ARG A 36 10.68 1.07 0.86
CA ARG A 36 9.69 1.74 0.02
C ARG A 36 8.31 1.10 0.07
N PHE A 37 8.20 -0.17 0.48
CA PHE A 37 6.91 -0.84 0.66
C PHE A 37 6.10 -0.29 1.83
N ASN A 38 6.74 0.42 2.76
CA ASN A 38 6.08 1.06 3.89
C ASN A 38 5.41 2.40 3.53
N GLN A 39 5.47 2.83 2.25
CA GLN A 39 4.82 4.08 1.84
C GLN A 39 3.30 3.91 1.82
N PRO A 40 2.54 4.87 2.39
CA PRO A 40 1.10 4.79 2.41
C PRO A 40 0.52 4.87 0.99
N ILE A 41 -0.60 4.18 0.81
CA ILE A 41 -1.34 4.13 -0.46
C ILE A 41 -1.74 5.56 -0.85
N GLY A 42 -1.42 5.97 -2.07
CA GLY A 42 -1.77 7.28 -2.62
C GLY A 42 -0.72 8.38 -2.42
N LYS A 43 0.46 8.10 -1.84
CA LYS A 43 1.61 9.00 -1.91
C LYS A 43 2.51 8.66 -3.11
N GLN A 44 3.01 9.69 -3.78
CA GLN A 44 3.90 9.53 -4.93
C GLN A 44 5.27 9.02 -4.49
N TYR A 45 5.75 7.94 -5.12
CA TYR A 45 7.00 7.23 -4.80
C TYR A 45 8.30 8.01 -5.06
N SER A 46 8.22 9.30 -5.41
CA SER A 46 9.30 10.08 -6.00
C SER A 46 9.93 11.15 -5.10
N TYR A 47 9.63 11.22 -3.81
CA TYR A 47 10.27 12.22 -2.94
C TYR A 47 10.82 11.65 -1.63
N GLY A 48 12.14 11.49 -1.58
CA GLY A 48 12.93 12.12 -0.53
C GLY A 48 13.37 11.31 0.69
N GLN A 49 12.57 10.43 1.27
CA GLN A 49 12.97 9.71 2.49
C GLN A 49 12.31 8.33 2.58
N GLY A 50 13.13 7.28 2.51
CA GLY A 50 12.73 5.96 2.98
C GLY A 50 12.59 5.95 4.51
N PRO A 51 11.81 5.04 5.11
CA PRO A 51 11.65 4.94 6.56
C PRO A 51 12.93 4.58 7.33
N ASP A 52 14.06 4.36 6.66
CA ASP A 52 15.34 4.03 7.30
C ASP A 52 15.96 5.20 8.06
N SER A 53 15.61 6.46 7.73
CA SER A 53 16.09 7.65 8.46
C SER A 53 15.16 8.09 9.59
N ALA A 54 14.11 7.32 9.87
CA ALA A 54 13.00 7.84 10.65
C ALA A 54 13.06 7.46 12.13
N SER A 55 12.90 8.45 12.99
CA SER A 55 12.81 8.29 14.44
C SER A 55 11.65 7.36 14.82
N GLU A 56 11.74 6.74 16.00
CA GLU A 56 10.64 5.97 16.59
C GLU A 56 9.35 6.81 16.68
N GLU A 57 9.47 8.12 16.86
CA GLU A 57 8.36 9.08 16.80
C GLU A 57 7.64 9.07 15.44
N GLU A 58 8.40 9.15 14.35
CA GLU A 58 7.88 9.20 12.98
C GLU A 58 7.31 7.84 12.55
N LYS A 59 7.83 6.74 13.10
CA LYS A 59 7.22 5.41 12.94
C LYS A 59 5.85 5.35 13.62
N LYS A 60 5.76 5.82 14.87
CA LYS A 60 4.50 5.89 15.62
C LYS A 60 3.48 6.79 14.94
N GLU A 61 3.89 7.97 14.47
CA GLU A 61 3.00 8.90 13.76
C GLU A 61 2.46 8.29 12.46
N ARG A 62 3.30 7.58 11.70
CA ARG A 62 2.85 6.86 10.50
C ARG A 62 1.84 5.77 10.82
N GLN A 63 2.10 4.97 11.86
CA GLN A 63 1.18 3.93 12.31
C GLN A 63 -0.15 4.54 12.78
N PHE A 64 -0.11 5.64 13.54
CA PHE A 64 -1.29 6.36 13.98
C PHE A 64 -2.10 6.91 12.79
N ASN A 65 -1.43 7.53 11.81
CA ASN A 65 -2.08 8.03 10.60
C ASN A 65 -2.70 6.91 9.76
N HIS A 66 -2.04 5.75 9.68
CA HIS A 66 -2.57 4.57 9.01
C HIS A 66 -3.86 4.06 9.70
N TYR A 67 -3.83 3.86 11.02
CA TYR A 67 -5.02 3.48 11.79
C TYR A 67 -6.14 4.51 11.69
N LYS A 68 -5.82 5.80 11.60
CA LYS A 68 -6.81 6.85 11.38
C LYS A 68 -7.50 6.68 10.03
N GLN A 69 -6.75 6.38 8.97
CA GLN A 69 -7.31 6.13 7.64
C GLN A 69 -8.19 4.88 7.60
N GLU A 70 -7.76 3.77 8.21
CA GLU A 70 -8.57 2.55 8.32
C GLU A 70 -9.90 2.82 9.04
N ASN A 71 -9.86 3.55 10.16
CA ASN A 71 -11.06 3.94 10.88
C ASN A 71 -12.00 4.80 10.04
N GLU A 72 -11.48 5.75 9.24
CA GLU A 72 -12.31 6.56 8.35
C GLU A 72 -12.98 5.73 7.24
N ILE A 73 -12.28 4.74 6.69
CA ILE A 73 -12.86 3.80 5.71
C ILE A 73 -13.99 2.99 6.36
N LEU A 74 -13.75 2.45 7.56
CA LEU A 74 -14.74 1.67 8.31
C LEU A 74 -15.99 2.50 8.64
N LYS A 75 -15.83 3.76 9.06
CA LYS A 75 -16.95 4.66 9.31
C LYS A 75 -17.80 4.89 8.05
N LYS A 76 -17.16 5.17 6.91
CA LYS A 76 -17.85 5.35 5.63
C LYS A 76 -18.60 4.08 5.22
N TYR A 77 -17.99 2.91 5.39
CA TYR A 77 -18.65 1.64 5.12
C TYR A 77 -19.91 1.45 5.98
N LEU A 78 -19.82 1.71 7.29
CA LEU A 78 -20.96 1.58 8.22
C LEU A 78 -22.10 2.57 7.87
N GLU A 79 -21.76 3.76 7.39
CA GLU A 79 -22.76 4.74 6.94
C GLU A 79 -23.50 4.26 5.69
N ILE A 80 -22.76 3.79 4.68
CA ILE A 80 -23.32 3.18 3.47
C ILE A 80 -24.22 1.99 3.82
N GLU A 81 -23.78 1.11 4.71
CA GLU A 81 -24.56 -0.05 5.14
C GLU A 81 -25.89 0.38 5.79
N LYS A 82 -25.87 1.43 6.63
CA LYS A 82 -27.09 1.99 7.23
C LYS A 82 -28.04 2.58 6.19
N GLU A 83 -27.52 3.30 5.19
CA GLU A 83 -28.34 3.85 4.11
C GLU A 83 -28.99 2.75 3.27
N LEU A 84 -28.24 1.68 2.97
CA LEU A 84 -28.76 0.54 2.23
C LEU A 84 -29.85 -0.21 3.00
N LYS A 85 -29.72 -0.36 4.32
CA LYS A 85 -30.76 -0.99 5.17
C LYS A 85 -32.04 -0.16 5.31
N LYS A 86 -31.99 1.14 5.02
CA LYS A 86 -33.15 2.05 5.06
C LYS A 86 -33.95 2.06 3.77
N LYS A 87 -33.39 1.54 2.66
CA LYS A 87 -34.09 1.35 1.39
C LYS A 87 -34.77 0.00 1.35
#